data_AF-A0A8S8XIZ4-F1
#
_entry.id   AF-A0A8S8XIZ4-F1
#
_cell.length_a   1.000
_cell.length_b   1.000
_cell.length_c   1.000
_cell.angle_alpha   90.00
_cell.angle_beta   90.00
_cell.angle_gamma   90.00
#
_symmetry.space_group_name_H-M   'P 1'
#
loop_
_entity.id
_entity.type
_entity.pdbx_description
1 polymer ?
#
loop_
_entity_poly.entity_id
_entity_poly.type
_entity_poly.pdbx_seq_one_letter_code
_entity_poly.pdbx_strand_id
1 'polypeptide(L)'
;MCAATPLNAIVNAAGCANTQLDSDNDGINDALDSCPSTTPGASVDGFGCAADQRDIDSDGVNDNLDTCPNTPLSEVAANNGCSESQTDSDLDGVFNDVDQCPNTTLLDLNGDGQFDIDSVGCSPIQYDDDNDMIDNTIDLCPVTPLGEQVNADGCAESQLDEDSDDIWNSDDLCYDTPSGQAVDQNGCSQFQLDDDQDGLVNAEDGCPNTPVGEIIDANGCSLTQLDSDGDGVNDLDDAFPTDSNESVDSDRDGVPDRLDAYPLDAARSETEKEDDSNGFLFILAAIFAIGVIGALLVIRSKKPEDTHSPFAQANYEDQVTETNMSPAYETKEYYYRTGI
;
A
#
# COMPACT_ATOMS: atom_id res chain seq x y z
N MET A 1 -3.48 97.33 -31.78
CA MET A 1 -4.04 97.11 -33.13
C MET A 1 -3.11 96.16 -33.84
N CYS A 2 -3.60 95.01 -34.30
CA CYS A 2 -2.80 94.10 -35.10
C CYS A 2 -2.46 94.72 -36.45
N ALA A 3 -1.22 94.55 -36.91
CA ALA A 3 -0.79 95.06 -38.21
C ALA A 3 -1.18 94.07 -39.32
N ALA A 4 -1.58 94.59 -40.48
CA ALA A 4 -1.83 93.81 -41.70
C ALA A 4 -2.82 92.62 -41.56
N THR A 5 -3.89 92.80 -40.77
CA THR A 5 -5.00 91.83 -40.70
C THR A 5 -5.59 91.54 -42.09
N PRO A 6 -5.82 90.27 -42.47
CA PRO A 6 -6.34 89.92 -43.78
C PRO A 6 -7.69 90.58 -44.10
N LEU A 7 -7.84 91.04 -45.34
CA LEU A 7 -9.08 91.69 -45.79
C LEU A 7 -10.25 90.69 -45.73
N ASN A 8 -11.36 91.12 -45.10
CA ASN A 8 -12.55 90.31 -44.79
C ASN A 8 -12.37 89.22 -43.70
N ALA A 9 -11.29 89.22 -42.93
CA ALA A 9 -11.22 88.40 -41.73
C ALA A 9 -12.27 88.83 -40.69
N ILE A 10 -12.80 87.88 -39.93
CA ILE A 10 -13.56 88.16 -38.71
C ILE A 10 -12.55 88.62 -37.65
N VAL A 11 -12.82 89.73 -36.98
CA VAL A 11 -11.89 90.37 -36.04
C VAL A 11 -12.55 90.66 -34.70
N ASN A 12 -11.74 90.64 -33.64
CA ASN A 12 -12.16 91.07 -32.30
C ASN A 12 -12.28 92.61 -32.21
N ALA A 13 -12.69 93.11 -31.03
CA ALA A 13 -12.86 94.55 -30.78
C ALA A 13 -11.57 95.39 -30.92
N ALA A 14 -10.37 94.76 -30.93
CA ALA A 14 -9.08 95.40 -31.15
C ALA A 14 -8.62 95.38 -32.63
N GLY A 15 -9.43 94.80 -33.53
CA GLY A 15 -9.16 94.69 -34.96
C GLY A 15 -8.26 93.51 -35.35
N CYS A 16 -8.06 92.54 -34.46
CA CYS A 16 -7.21 91.36 -34.70
C CYS A 16 -8.04 90.15 -35.14
N ALA A 17 -7.56 89.41 -36.15
CA ALA A 17 -8.10 88.09 -36.49
C ALA A 17 -7.48 87.00 -35.60
N ASN A 18 -8.16 85.87 -35.40
CA ASN A 18 -7.65 84.76 -34.58
C ASN A 18 -6.26 84.26 -35.03
N THR A 19 -5.96 84.30 -36.34
CA THR A 19 -4.62 83.94 -36.87
C THR A 19 -3.50 84.94 -36.52
N GLN A 20 -3.80 85.97 -35.73
CA GLN A 20 -2.87 87.01 -35.25
C GLN A 20 -2.94 87.18 -33.72
N LEU A 21 -3.76 86.36 -33.06
CA LEU A 21 -3.89 86.30 -31.62
C LEU A 21 -3.24 85.02 -31.14
N ASP A 22 -2.64 85.09 -29.98
CA ASP A 22 -1.96 84.03 -29.26
C ASP A 22 -2.27 84.36 -27.80
N SER A 23 -3.31 83.71 -27.28
CA SER A 23 -4.00 84.14 -26.06
C SER A 23 -3.24 83.80 -24.78
N ASP A 24 -2.49 82.71 -24.79
CA ASP A 24 -1.67 82.24 -23.66
C ASP A 24 -0.17 82.48 -23.87
N ASN A 25 0.28 82.82 -25.08
CA ASN A 25 1.67 83.13 -25.46
C ASN A 25 2.57 81.88 -25.47
N ASP A 26 2.04 80.74 -25.92
CA ASP A 26 2.80 79.51 -26.16
C ASP A 26 3.56 79.51 -27.50
N GLY A 27 3.16 80.37 -28.45
CA GLY A 27 3.75 80.52 -29.78
C GLY A 27 2.91 79.97 -30.94
N ILE A 28 1.76 79.33 -30.65
CA ILE A 28 0.73 78.93 -31.61
C ILE A 28 -0.41 79.97 -31.54
N ASN A 29 -1.09 80.20 -32.67
CA ASN A 29 -2.15 81.22 -32.73
C ASN A 29 -3.53 80.60 -32.45
N ASP A 30 -4.45 81.39 -31.88
CA ASP A 30 -5.83 81.04 -31.50
C ASP A 30 -6.67 80.33 -32.60
N ALA A 31 -6.22 80.33 -33.85
CA ALA A 31 -6.90 79.66 -34.98
C ALA A 31 -6.37 78.26 -35.30
N LEU A 32 -5.21 77.87 -34.74
CA LEU A 32 -4.55 76.57 -34.90
C LEU A 32 -4.32 75.86 -33.56
N ASP A 33 -4.29 76.63 -32.47
CA ASP A 33 -4.15 76.15 -31.11
C ASP A 33 -5.41 75.36 -30.66
N SER A 34 -5.15 74.17 -30.11
CA SER A 34 -6.13 73.22 -29.57
C SER A 34 -6.15 73.20 -28.04
N CYS A 35 -5.20 73.88 -27.38
CA CYS A 35 -5.02 73.95 -25.94
C CYS A 35 -4.92 75.42 -25.44
N PRO A 36 -6.00 76.23 -25.46
CA PRO A 36 -5.96 77.71 -25.32
C PRO A 36 -5.67 78.29 -23.92
N SER A 37 -4.90 77.58 -23.11
CA SER A 37 -4.46 77.96 -21.77
C SER A 37 -3.17 77.22 -21.38
N THR A 38 -2.32 76.92 -22.36
CA THR A 38 -1.00 76.33 -22.15
C THR A 38 -0.10 77.29 -21.39
N THR A 39 0.82 76.77 -20.58
CA THR A 39 1.70 77.63 -19.78
C THR A 39 2.65 78.40 -20.70
N PRO A 40 2.68 79.76 -20.69
CA PRO A 40 3.53 80.53 -21.60
C PRO A 40 5.01 80.13 -21.51
N GLY A 41 5.59 79.75 -22.65
CA GLY A 41 6.96 79.26 -22.74
C GLY A 41 7.17 77.78 -22.37
N ALA A 42 6.11 77.01 -22.17
CA ALA A 42 6.18 75.54 -22.19
C ALA A 42 6.59 75.02 -23.58
N SER A 43 7.09 73.78 -23.64
CA SER A 43 7.36 73.12 -24.92
C SER A 43 6.07 72.50 -25.44
N VAL A 44 5.49 73.11 -26.47
CA VAL A 44 4.26 72.66 -27.12
C VAL A 44 4.53 71.92 -28.43
N ASP A 45 3.55 71.16 -28.90
CA ASP A 45 3.57 70.56 -30.23
C ASP A 45 2.96 71.47 -31.32
N GLY A 46 2.69 70.90 -32.50
CA GLY A 46 2.11 71.63 -33.63
C GLY A 46 0.67 72.11 -33.43
N PHE A 47 0.03 71.76 -32.31
CA PHE A 47 -1.34 72.11 -31.96
C PHE A 47 -1.45 72.96 -30.69
N GLY A 48 -0.34 73.45 -30.14
CA GLY A 48 -0.32 74.31 -28.94
C GLY A 48 -0.45 73.56 -27.61
N CYS A 49 -0.42 72.24 -27.63
CA CYS A 49 -0.56 71.43 -26.42
C CYS A 49 0.83 71.05 -25.87
N ALA A 50 1.07 71.35 -24.58
CA ALA A 50 2.23 70.82 -23.85
C ALA A 50 1.96 69.38 -23.38
N ALA A 51 3.03 68.65 -23.03
CA ALA A 51 2.93 67.25 -22.61
C ALA A 51 2.06 67.03 -21.35
N ASP A 52 1.86 68.05 -20.51
CA ASP A 52 0.96 67.99 -19.35
C ASP A 52 -0.51 68.30 -19.67
N GLN A 53 -0.85 68.47 -20.96
CA GLN A 53 -2.21 68.69 -21.47
C GLN A 53 -2.63 67.66 -22.53
N ARG A 54 -1.75 66.70 -22.85
CA ARG A 54 -1.97 65.64 -23.83
C ARG A 54 -1.99 64.28 -23.15
N ASP A 55 -2.67 63.36 -23.80
CA ASP A 55 -2.90 61.98 -23.41
C ASP A 55 -3.04 61.22 -24.76
N ILE A 56 -1.91 60.68 -25.25
CA ILE A 56 -1.77 60.20 -26.64
C ILE A 56 -2.58 58.93 -26.93
N ASP A 57 -2.66 58.01 -25.97
CA ASP A 57 -3.39 56.74 -26.07
C ASP A 57 -4.78 56.78 -25.41
N SER A 58 -5.10 57.86 -24.68
CA SER A 58 -6.38 58.10 -24.00
C SER A 58 -6.61 57.17 -22.80
N ASP A 59 -5.54 56.80 -22.09
CA ASP A 59 -5.58 55.97 -20.89
C ASP A 59 -5.97 56.74 -19.60
N GLY A 60 -5.90 58.08 -19.65
CA GLY A 60 -6.21 59.00 -18.55
C GLY A 60 -4.99 59.53 -17.79
N VAL A 61 -3.77 59.22 -18.22
CA VAL A 61 -2.49 59.72 -17.70
C VAL A 61 -1.81 60.59 -18.75
N ASN A 62 -1.52 61.84 -18.40
CA ASN A 62 -0.96 62.78 -19.37
C ASN A 62 0.49 62.40 -19.74
N ASP A 63 0.91 62.68 -20.99
CA ASP A 63 2.22 62.29 -21.57
C ASP A 63 3.45 62.65 -20.73
N ASN A 64 3.34 63.62 -19.82
CA ASN A 64 4.43 64.07 -18.95
C ASN A 64 4.62 63.21 -17.68
N LEU A 65 3.64 62.36 -17.35
CA LEU A 65 3.64 61.43 -16.21
C LEU A 65 3.53 59.97 -16.67
N ASP A 66 3.01 59.76 -17.87
CA ASP A 66 2.94 58.46 -18.52
C ASP A 66 4.33 57.92 -18.90
N THR A 67 4.55 56.64 -18.57
CA THR A 67 5.76 55.85 -18.84
C THR A 67 5.56 54.89 -20.03
N CYS A 68 4.31 54.62 -20.39
CA CYS A 68 3.86 53.59 -21.33
C CYS A 68 2.91 54.20 -22.40
N PRO A 69 3.42 55.01 -23.36
CA PRO A 69 2.62 55.88 -24.26
C PRO A 69 1.81 55.18 -25.36
N ASN A 70 1.49 53.90 -25.17
CA ASN A 70 0.62 53.09 -26.01
C ASN A 70 -0.12 52.03 -25.15
N THR A 71 -0.62 52.42 -23.98
CA THR A 71 -1.43 51.57 -23.10
C THR A 71 -2.67 51.03 -23.83
N PRO A 72 -2.96 49.72 -23.78
CA PRO A 72 -4.13 49.15 -24.46
C PRO A 72 -5.43 49.76 -23.93
N LEU A 73 -6.22 50.39 -24.81
CA LEU A 73 -7.50 51.04 -24.48
C LEU A 73 -8.56 50.09 -23.87
N SER A 74 -8.34 48.78 -23.91
CA SER A 74 -9.16 47.76 -23.23
C SER A 74 -8.80 47.55 -21.75
N GLU A 75 -7.67 48.07 -21.30
CA GLU A 75 -7.10 47.87 -19.98
C GLU A 75 -7.17 49.16 -19.15
N VAL A 76 -6.77 49.07 -17.88
CA VAL A 76 -6.78 50.21 -16.95
C VAL A 76 -5.34 50.56 -16.61
N ALA A 77 -4.92 51.75 -17.02
CA ALA A 77 -3.65 52.35 -16.64
C ALA A 77 -3.53 52.52 -15.12
N ALA A 78 -2.35 52.22 -14.58
CA ALA A 78 -1.95 52.67 -13.26
C ALA A 78 -1.49 54.14 -13.30
N ASN A 79 -1.12 54.71 -12.14
CA ASN A 79 -0.75 56.14 -12.04
C ASN A 79 0.51 56.55 -12.85
N ASN A 80 1.22 55.60 -13.44
CA ASN A 80 2.38 55.79 -14.33
C ASN A 80 2.04 55.52 -15.81
N GLY A 81 0.75 55.44 -16.16
CA GLY A 81 0.24 55.10 -17.50
C GLY A 81 0.26 53.60 -17.82
N CYS A 82 1.27 52.86 -17.36
CA CYS A 82 1.35 51.43 -17.64
C CYS A 82 0.16 50.63 -17.07
N SER A 83 -0.41 49.77 -17.90
CA SER A 83 -1.37 48.72 -17.51
C SER A 83 -0.66 47.43 -17.09
N GLU A 84 -1.38 46.46 -16.51
CA GLU A 84 -0.79 45.18 -16.05
C GLU A 84 -0.08 44.44 -17.19
N SER A 85 -0.61 44.44 -18.42
CA SER A 85 0.03 43.82 -19.60
C SER A 85 1.45 44.32 -19.87
N GLN A 86 1.72 45.60 -19.61
CA GLN A 86 2.99 46.28 -19.88
C GLN A 86 3.93 46.31 -18.66
N THR A 87 3.58 45.60 -17.58
CA THR A 87 4.45 45.43 -16.42
C THR A 87 5.14 44.07 -16.46
N ASP A 88 6.29 44.01 -15.82
CA ASP A 88 7.10 42.81 -15.57
C ASP A 88 6.97 42.56 -14.05
N SER A 89 6.29 41.47 -13.67
CA SER A 89 5.81 41.26 -12.29
C SER A 89 6.81 40.54 -11.40
N ASP A 90 7.57 39.61 -11.96
CA ASP A 90 8.56 38.78 -11.26
C ASP A 90 10.02 39.21 -11.55
N LEU A 91 10.21 40.15 -12.47
CA LEU A 91 11.48 40.77 -12.86
C LEU A 91 12.39 39.84 -13.67
N ASP A 92 11.77 38.98 -14.48
CA ASP A 92 12.46 38.07 -15.41
C ASP A 92 12.93 38.76 -16.71
N GLY A 93 12.39 39.95 -17.00
CA GLY A 93 12.72 40.76 -18.18
C GLY A 93 11.71 40.65 -19.33
N VAL A 94 10.64 39.89 -19.17
CA VAL A 94 9.51 39.75 -20.10
C VAL A 94 8.27 40.43 -19.48
N PHE A 95 7.47 41.10 -20.30
CA PHE A 95 6.24 41.72 -19.82
C PHE A 95 5.10 40.70 -19.74
N ASN A 96 4.19 40.88 -18.79
CA ASN A 96 3.05 40.01 -18.48
C ASN A 96 2.16 39.63 -19.68
N ASP A 97 2.21 40.38 -20.79
CA ASP A 97 1.44 40.09 -22.02
C ASP A 97 2.09 39.07 -22.96
N VAL A 98 3.40 38.86 -22.83
CA VAL A 98 4.20 37.90 -23.60
C VAL A 98 4.71 36.75 -22.72
N ASP A 99 4.86 37.00 -21.42
CA ASP A 99 5.29 36.05 -20.42
C ASP A 99 4.31 34.86 -20.26
N GLN A 100 4.87 33.66 -20.25
CA GLN A 100 4.18 32.37 -20.09
C GLN A 100 4.38 31.77 -18.70
N CYS A 101 5.31 32.30 -17.90
CA CYS A 101 5.75 31.82 -16.61
C CYS A 101 5.75 32.93 -15.54
N PRO A 102 4.58 33.51 -15.15
CA PRO A 102 4.46 34.72 -14.30
C PRO A 102 4.93 34.64 -12.84
N ASN A 103 5.75 33.64 -12.50
CA ASN A 103 6.52 33.50 -11.29
C ASN A 103 7.86 32.82 -11.63
N THR A 104 8.62 33.35 -12.58
CA THR A 104 9.89 32.80 -13.07
C THR A 104 10.92 32.65 -11.97
N THR A 105 11.58 31.50 -11.95
CA THR A 105 12.61 31.18 -10.95
C THR A 105 13.97 31.69 -11.43
N LEU A 106 14.31 32.93 -11.03
CA LEU A 106 15.51 33.66 -11.46
C LEU A 106 16.83 32.99 -10.99
N LEU A 107 17.35 32.04 -11.76
CA LEU A 107 18.61 31.34 -11.49
C LEU A 107 19.66 31.60 -12.57
N ASP A 108 20.91 31.70 -12.14
CA ASP A 108 22.12 31.62 -12.98
C ASP A 108 22.66 30.19 -12.82
N LEU A 109 22.22 29.27 -13.69
CA LEU A 109 22.60 27.85 -13.68
C LEU A 109 24.01 27.66 -14.27
N ASN A 110 24.41 28.55 -15.19
CA ASN A 110 25.67 28.44 -15.92
C ASN A 110 26.86 29.18 -15.27
N GLY A 111 26.58 30.16 -14.39
CA GLY A 111 27.54 30.93 -13.60
C GLY A 111 28.14 32.16 -14.29
N ASP A 112 27.51 32.71 -15.34
CA ASP A 112 28.02 33.87 -16.09
C ASP A 112 27.58 35.25 -15.53
N GLY A 113 26.68 35.26 -14.54
CA GLY A 113 26.13 36.46 -13.94
C GLY A 113 24.86 37.00 -14.62
N GLN A 114 24.23 36.21 -15.49
CA GLN A 114 22.90 36.46 -16.07
C GLN A 114 21.95 35.34 -15.63
N PHE A 115 20.65 35.61 -15.61
CA PHE A 115 19.67 34.56 -15.33
C PHE A 115 19.40 33.74 -16.59
N ASP A 116 19.32 32.43 -16.45
CA ASP A 116 18.93 31.49 -17.49
C ASP A 116 17.40 31.53 -17.64
N ILE A 117 16.95 32.46 -18.48
CA ILE A 117 15.55 32.78 -18.80
C ILE A 117 15.42 32.84 -20.32
N ASP A 118 14.35 32.26 -20.87
CA ASP A 118 14.12 32.25 -22.32
C ASP A 118 13.32 33.47 -22.84
N SER A 119 12.95 33.44 -24.11
CA SER A 119 12.24 34.57 -24.75
C SER A 119 10.76 34.71 -24.39
N VAL A 120 10.20 33.79 -23.59
CA VAL A 120 8.80 33.80 -23.12
C VAL A 120 8.70 33.84 -21.59
N GLY A 121 9.78 34.18 -20.91
CA GLY A 121 9.88 34.33 -19.45
C GLY A 121 10.34 33.06 -18.74
N CYS A 122 10.15 31.88 -19.32
CA CYS A 122 10.36 30.64 -18.58
C CYS A 122 11.85 30.33 -18.30
N SER A 123 12.15 29.91 -17.06
CA SER A 123 13.44 29.30 -16.71
C SER A 123 13.49 27.82 -17.14
N PRO A 124 14.64 27.26 -17.56
CA PRO A 124 14.78 25.85 -17.94
C PRO A 124 14.28 24.84 -16.91
N ILE A 125 14.27 25.19 -15.62
CA ILE A 125 13.79 24.32 -14.54
C ILE A 125 12.26 24.35 -14.35
N GLN A 126 11.52 25.25 -15.01
CA GLN A 126 10.06 25.32 -14.92
C GLN A 126 9.36 24.57 -16.08
N TYR A 127 10.14 23.95 -16.95
CA TYR A 127 9.64 23.04 -17.97
C TYR A 127 9.44 21.63 -17.40
N ASP A 128 8.49 20.93 -17.99
CA ASP A 128 8.20 19.51 -17.82
C ASP A 128 8.81 18.81 -19.05
N ASP A 129 9.99 18.20 -18.87
CA ASP A 129 10.83 17.72 -19.98
C ASP A 129 10.33 16.40 -20.59
N ASP A 130 9.68 15.54 -19.81
CA ASP A 130 9.16 14.22 -20.25
C ASP A 130 7.64 14.18 -20.47
N ASN A 131 6.93 15.22 -20.03
CA ASN A 131 5.49 15.48 -20.19
C ASN A 131 4.61 14.65 -19.23
N ASP A 132 5.08 14.36 -18.02
CA ASP A 132 4.34 13.65 -16.96
C ASP A 132 3.41 14.53 -16.10
N MET A 133 3.43 15.85 -16.34
CA MET A 133 2.72 16.93 -15.63
C MET A 133 3.39 17.48 -14.35
N ILE A 134 4.63 17.07 -14.05
CA ILE A 134 5.45 17.60 -12.97
C ILE A 134 6.65 18.35 -13.58
N ASP A 135 6.90 19.58 -13.12
CA ASP A 135 8.00 20.38 -13.66
C ASP A 135 9.35 20.05 -13.00
N ASN A 136 10.43 20.32 -13.74
CA ASN A 136 11.83 20.08 -13.35
C ASN A 136 12.25 20.74 -12.01
N THR A 137 11.45 21.62 -11.37
CA THR A 137 11.76 22.17 -10.03
C THR A 137 11.44 21.21 -8.90
N ILE A 138 10.53 20.27 -9.13
CA ILE A 138 10.00 19.32 -8.15
C ILE A 138 10.10 17.85 -8.57
N ASP A 139 10.27 17.58 -9.87
CA ASP A 139 10.48 16.24 -10.40
C ASP A 139 11.82 15.62 -9.93
N LEU A 140 11.75 14.43 -9.33
CA LEU A 140 12.88 13.59 -8.93
C LEU A 140 13.20 12.48 -9.93
N CYS A 141 12.35 12.28 -10.93
CA CYS A 141 12.34 11.17 -11.88
C CYS A 141 12.30 11.64 -13.36
N PRO A 142 13.36 12.28 -13.90
CA PRO A 142 13.36 13.07 -15.17
C PRO A 142 13.09 12.34 -16.50
N VAL A 143 12.67 11.08 -16.43
CA VAL A 143 12.22 10.26 -17.57
C VAL A 143 11.18 9.24 -17.10
N THR A 144 9.99 9.71 -16.77
CA THR A 144 8.78 8.92 -16.53
C THR A 144 8.32 8.15 -17.78
N PRO A 145 7.94 6.87 -17.67
CA PRO A 145 7.39 6.13 -18.82
C PRO A 145 6.05 6.69 -19.32
N LEU A 146 5.97 6.89 -20.64
CA LEU A 146 4.82 7.55 -21.28
C LEU A 146 3.47 6.89 -20.95
N GLY A 147 2.62 7.65 -20.24
CA GLY A 147 1.23 7.28 -19.94
C GLY A 147 1.05 6.58 -18.58
N GLU A 148 2.11 6.46 -17.78
CA GLU A 148 2.00 6.12 -16.37
C GLU A 148 1.48 7.31 -15.55
N GLN A 149 1.13 7.06 -14.28
CA GLN A 149 0.70 8.10 -13.34
C GLN A 149 1.81 8.32 -12.33
N VAL A 150 2.18 9.58 -12.11
CA VAL A 150 3.23 9.98 -11.19
C VAL A 150 2.68 10.43 -9.84
N ASN A 151 3.53 10.32 -8.83
CA ASN A 151 3.28 10.85 -7.50
C ASN A 151 3.58 12.36 -7.44
N ALA A 152 3.62 12.94 -6.23
CA ALA A 152 3.86 14.38 -6.06
C ALA A 152 5.32 14.81 -6.30
N ASP A 153 6.23 13.85 -6.45
CA ASP A 153 7.67 14.02 -6.64
C ASP A 153 8.11 13.62 -8.07
N GLY A 154 7.18 13.52 -9.02
CA GLY A 154 7.45 13.16 -10.43
C GLY A 154 7.66 11.68 -10.72
N CYS A 155 7.73 10.81 -9.71
CA CYS A 155 8.00 9.39 -9.94
C CYS A 155 6.71 8.58 -10.16
N ALA A 156 6.67 7.77 -11.22
CA ALA A 156 5.67 6.72 -11.39
C ALA A 156 5.99 5.48 -10.54
N GLU A 157 4.96 4.68 -10.24
CA GLU A 157 5.08 3.43 -9.47
C GLU A 157 6.16 2.48 -10.00
N SER A 158 6.44 2.49 -11.31
CA SER A 158 7.48 1.65 -11.95
C SER A 158 8.91 2.06 -11.62
N GLN A 159 9.13 3.31 -11.22
CA GLN A 159 10.42 3.92 -10.89
C GLN A 159 10.67 3.97 -9.37
N LEU A 160 9.68 3.58 -8.56
CA LEU A 160 9.81 3.48 -7.12
C LEU A 160 10.50 2.16 -6.72
N ASP A 161 11.08 2.19 -5.53
CA ASP A 161 11.65 1.07 -4.79
C ASP A 161 11.01 1.17 -3.39
N GLU A 162 9.98 0.36 -3.14
CA GLU A 162 9.09 0.53 -1.97
C GLU A 162 9.75 0.07 -0.65
N ASP A 163 10.61 -0.95 -0.70
CA ASP A 163 11.26 -1.53 0.48
C ASP A 163 12.75 -1.17 0.66
N SER A 164 13.33 -0.51 -0.34
CA SER A 164 14.71 -0.02 -0.42
C SER A 164 15.77 -1.13 -0.51
N ASP A 165 15.55 -2.11 -1.40
CA ASP A 165 16.48 -3.22 -1.67
C ASP A 165 17.43 -3.01 -2.88
N ASP A 166 17.36 -1.85 -3.55
CA ASP A 166 18.03 -1.47 -4.81
C ASP A 166 17.40 -2.08 -6.10
N ILE A 167 16.20 -2.67 -6.05
CA ILE A 167 15.42 -3.16 -7.20
C ILE A 167 14.12 -2.33 -7.33
N TRP A 168 13.77 -1.94 -8.56
CA TRP A 168 12.58 -1.13 -8.79
C TRP A 168 11.32 -1.99 -8.86
N ASN A 169 10.20 -1.48 -8.34
CA ASN A 169 8.87 -2.10 -8.32
C ASN A 169 8.39 -2.67 -9.67
N SER A 170 8.93 -2.20 -10.80
CA SER A 170 8.62 -2.74 -12.15
C SER A 170 9.31 -4.05 -12.50
N ASP A 171 10.48 -4.31 -11.92
CA ASP A 171 11.28 -5.53 -12.08
C ASP A 171 11.28 -6.42 -10.82
N ASP A 172 10.73 -5.91 -9.71
CA ASP A 172 10.60 -6.60 -8.42
C ASP A 172 9.34 -7.50 -8.35
N LEU A 173 9.52 -8.74 -7.90
CA LEU A 173 8.45 -9.71 -7.65
C LEU A 173 7.94 -9.68 -6.19
N CYS A 174 8.74 -9.11 -5.28
CA CYS A 174 8.63 -9.17 -3.84
C CYS A 174 8.79 -7.77 -3.18
N TYR A 175 8.11 -6.76 -3.74
CA TYR A 175 8.07 -5.32 -3.36
C TYR A 175 7.80 -4.96 -1.88
N ASP A 176 7.63 -5.94 -1.00
CA ASP A 176 7.39 -5.80 0.43
C ASP A 176 8.45 -6.51 1.30
N THR A 177 9.63 -6.77 0.74
CA THR A 177 10.72 -7.45 1.44
C THR A 177 11.14 -6.70 2.70
N PRO A 178 11.23 -7.37 3.87
CA PRO A 178 11.63 -6.70 5.09
C PRO A 178 13.01 -6.04 4.98
N SER A 179 13.05 -4.70 5.04
CA SER A 179 14.26 -3.89 4.87
C SER A 179 15.47 -4.43 5.65
N GLY A 180 16.59 -4.58 4.93
CA GLY A 180 17.85 -5.12 5.46
C GLY A 180 18.01 -6.64 5.36
N GLN A 181 17.05 -7.36 4.74
CA GLN A 181 17.33 -8.69 4.19
C GLN A 181 18.22 -8.60 2.95
N ALA A 182 18.82 -9.73 2.56
CA ALA A 182 19.47 -9.86 1.27
C ALA A 182 18.49 -10.52 0.29
N VAL A 183 18.37 -9.93 -0.90
CA VAL A 183 17.45 -10.33 -1.96
C VAL A 183 18.16 -11.03 -3.10
N ASP A 184 17.37 -11.75 -3.92
CA ASP A 184 17.83 -12.29 -5.19
C ASP A 184 17.70 -11.26 -6.32
N GLN A 185 17.79 -11.69 -7.58
CA GLN A 185 17.71 -10.81 -8.75
C GLN A 185 16.29 -10.31 -9.08
N ASN A 186 15.27 -10.76 -8.33
CA ASN A 186 13.85 -10.42 -8.52
C ASN A 186 13.26 -9.78 -7.25
N GLY A 187 14.11 -9.22 -6.38
CA GLY A 187 13.74 -8.58 -5.10
C GLY A 187 13.29 -9.52 -3.98
N CYS A 188 13.28 -10.83 -4.21
CA CYS A 188 12.80 -11.78 -3.20
C CYS A 188 13.91 -12.17 -2.22
N SER A 189 13.68 -11.97 -0.92
CA SER A 189 14.55 -12.56 0.11
C SER A 189 14.37 -14.07 0.20
N GLN A 190 15.37 -14.77 0.76
CA GLN A 190 15.31 -16.22 1.00
C GLN A 190 14.06 -16.68 1.76
N PHE A 191 13.41 -15.80 2.53
CA PHE A 191 12.20 -16.10 3.29
C PHE A 191 10.90 -16.04 2.45
N GLN A 192 10.89 -15.27 1.35
CA GLN A 192 9.75 -15.18 0.41
C GLN A 192 9.87 -16.17 -0.76
N LEU A 193 11.06 -16.76 -0.99
CA LEU A 193 11.24 -17.82 -1.97
C LEU A 193 10.54 -19.12 -1.53
N ASP A 194 10.16 -19.94 -2.51
CA ASP A 194 9.67 -21.32 -2.39
C ASP A 194 10.74 -22.20 -3.06
N ASP A 195 11.65 -22.79 -2.26
CA ASP A 195 12.85 -23.47 -2.78
C ASP A 195 12.54 -24.83 -3.43
N ASP A 196 11.47 -25.52 -3.00
CA ASP A 196 11.11 -26.86 -3.46
C ASP A 196 9.85 -26.94 -4.32
N GLN A 197 9.12 -25.82 -4.47
CA GLN A 197 7.94 -25.63 -5.32
C GLN A 197 6.75 -26.50 -4.90
N ASP A 198 6.54 -26.68 -3.59
CA ASP A 198 5.34 -27.30 -3.03
C ASP A 198 4.14 -26.33 -2.89
N GLY A 199 4.40 -25.01 -2.91
CA GLY A 199 3.41 -23.95 -2.81
C GLY A 199 3.40 -23.18 -1.49
N LEU A 200 4.30 -23.49 -0.55
CA LEU A 200 4.61 -22.64 0.61
C LEU A 200 5.98 -21.96 0.45
N VAL A 201 6.07 -20.71 0.94
CA VAL A 201 7.36 -20.01 1.00
C VAL A 201 8.20 -20.55 2.17
N ASN A 202 9.52 -20.47 2.06
CA ASN A 202 10.49 -20.94 3.06
C ASN A 202 10.28 -20.38 4.49
N ALA A 203 9.54 -19.27 4.66
CA ALA A 203 9.15 -18.74 5.97
C ALA A 203 7.95 -19.45 6.61
N GLU A 204 7.11 -20.10 5.82
CA GLU A 204 5.89 -20.81 6.22
C GLU A 204 6.03 -22.34 6.08
N ASP A 205 6.96 -22.82 5.24
CA ASP A 205 7.34 -24.23 5.13
C ASP A 205 8.13 -24.73 6.35
N GLY A 206 7.66 -25.84 6.93
CA GLY A 206 8.30 -26.58 8.01
C GLY A 206 9.00 -27.87 7.57
N CYS A 207 8.86 -28.26 6.30
CA CYS A 207 9.33 -29.53 5.72
C CYS A 207 10.13 -29.35 4.41
N PRO A 208 11.30 -28.66 4.43
CA PRO A 208 12.02 -28.35 3.20
C PRO A 208 12.43 -29.57 2.36
N ASN A 209 12.41 -29.40 1.04
CA ASN A 209 12.62 -30.42 -0.01
C ASN A 209 11.43 -31.37 -0.19
N THR A 210 10.21 -30.88 0.00
CA THR A 210 8.97 -31.56 -0.41
C THR A 210 8.98 -31.86 -1.91
N PRO A 211 8.62 -33.09 -2.35
CA PRO A 211 8.56 -33.38 -3.78
C PRO A 211 7.44 -32.61 -4.49
N VAL A 212 7.81 -31.79 -5.48
CA VAL A 212 6.88 -31.01 -6.33
C VAL A 212 5.63 -31.81 -6.74
N GLY A 213 4.47 -31.31 -6.33
CA GLY A 213 3.17 -31.84 -6.72
C GLY A 213 2.62 -32.96 -5.83
N GLU A 214 3.30 -33.32 -4.75
CA GLU A 214 2.70 -34.07 -3.64
C GLU A 214 1.65 -33.22 -2.90
N ILE A 215 0.78 -33.88 -2.12
CA ILE A 215 -0.20 -33.17 -1.29
C ILE A 215 0.42 -32.90 0.08
N ILE A 216 0.61 -31.62 0.38
CA ILE A 216 1.15 -31.13 1.66
C ILE A 216 0.09 -30.89 2.72
N ASP A 217 0.52 -30.91 3.98
CA ASP A 217 -0.25 -30.43 5.12
C ASP A 217 -0.12 -28.91 5.30
N ALA A 218 -0.58 -28.38 6.44
CA ALA A 218 -0.52 -26.94 6.74
C ALA A 218 0.89 -26.43 7.12
N ASN A 219 1.90 -27.31 7.15
CA ASN A 219 3.31 -27.01 7.47
C ASN A 219 4.25 -27.38 6.31
N GLY A 220 3.74 -27.62 5.09
CA GLY A 220 4.54 -28.05 3.92
C GLY A 220 4.84 -29.55 3.88
N CYS A 221 4.45 -30.33 4.88
CA CYS A 221 4.86 -31.72 4.96
C CYS A 221 4.00 -32.62 4.08
N SER A 222 4.59 -33.30 3.09
CA SER A 222 3.92 -34.41 2.41
C SER A 222 3.88 -35.67 3.29
N LEU A 223 2.96 -36.59 2.99
CA LEU A 223 2.88 -37.91 3.65
C LEU A 223 4.15 -38.77 3.47
N THR A 224 5.05 -38.42 2.54
CA THR A 224 6.33 -39.12 2.34
C THR A 224 7.46 -38.61 3.23
N GLN A 225 7.30 -37.43 3.82
CA GLN A 225 8.25 -36.82 4.78
C GLN A 225 7.78 -36.93 6.22
N LEU A 226 6.46 -37.04 6.44
CA LEU A 226 5.90 -37.19 7.76
C LEU A 226 6.17 -38.61 8.30
N ASP A 227 6.65 -38.66 9.54
CA ASP A 227 6.89 -39.86 10.36
C ASP A 227 6.33 -39.51 11.74
N SER A 228 5.04 -39.80 11.92
CA SER A 228 4.21 -39.26 13.01
C SER A 228 4.54 -39.85 14.40
N ASP A 229 5.25 -40.98 14.47
CA ASP A 229 5.65 -41.62 15.74
C ASP A 229 7.17 -41.87 15.89
N GLY A 230 7.96 -41.71 14.83
CA GLY A 230 9.41 -41.76 14.83
C GLY A 230 10.01 -43.17 14.69
N ASP A 231 9.29 -44.13 14.12
CA ASP A 231 9.80 -45.50 13.88
C ASP A 231 10.78 -45.58 12.70
N GLY A 232 10.73 -44.63 11.77
CA GLY A 232 11.58 -44.54 10.58
C GLY A 232 10.94 -45.04 9.27
N VAL A 233 9.65 -45.39 9.30
CA VAL A 233 8.76 -45.51 8.13
C VAL A 233 7.92 -44.22 8.04
N ASN A 234 7.59 -43.80 6.82
CA ASN A 234 6.79 -42.58 6.62
C ASN A 234 5.28 -42.90 6.65
N ASP A 235 4.45 -41.92 7.00
CA ASP A 235 2.99 -42.03 7.15
C ASP A 235 2.25 -42.55 5.90
N LEU A 236 2.85 -42.52 4.70
CA LEU A 236 2.28 -43.10 3.48
C LEU A 236 2.53 -44.61 3.36
N ASP A 237 3.70 -45.08 3.80
CA ASP A 237 4.12 -46.48 3.74
C ASP A 237 3.80 -47.27 5.02
N ASP A 238 3.59 -46.57 6.14
CA ASP A 238 3.29 -47.15 7.45
C ASP A 238 1.81 -47.58 7.58
N ALA A 239 1.59 -48.81 8.02
CA ALA A 239 0.27 -49.36 8.33
C ALA A 239 -0.33 -48.82 9.65
N PHE A 240 0.50 -48.38 10.60
CA PHE A 240 0.08 -47.84 11.89
C PHE A 240 0.85 -46.56 12.27
N PRO A 241 0.64 -45.40 11.59
CA PRO A 241 1.41 -44.14 11.74
C PRO A 241 1.36 -43.42 13.11
N THR A 242 1.05 -44.12 14.20
CA THR A 242 0.97 -43.59 15.57
C THR A 242 1.42 -44.61 16.65
N ASP A 243 1.93 -45.79 16.26
CA ASP A 243 2.54 -46.79 17.15
C ASP A 243 3.92 -47.23 16.64
N SER A 244 4.97 -46.57 17.12
CA SER A 244 6.39 -46.76 16.73
C SER A 244 7.01 -48.12 17.09
N ASN A 245 6.18 -49.14 17.30
CA ASN A 245 6.55 -50.54 17.44
C ASN A 245 6.02 -51.42 16.31
N GLU A 246 5.17 -50.89 15.41
CA GLU A 246 4.39 -51.62 14.42
C GLU A 246 4.29 -50.82 13.10
N SER A 247 4.94 -51.27 12.02
CA SER A 247 4.81 -50.58 10.72
C SER A 247 4.48 -51.47 9.53
N VAL A 248 4.14 -52.75 9.79
CA VAL A 248 3.82 -53.73 8.75
C VAL A 248 2.49 -54.43 9.05
N ASP A 249 1.57 -54.29 8.10
CA ASP A 249 0.33 -55.07 7.96
C ASP A 249 0.29 -55.59 6.51
N SER A 250 0.67 -56.86 6.34
CA SER A 250 0.89 -57.49 5.03
C SER A 250 -0.41 -57.83 4.27
N ASP A 251 -1.57 -57.87 4.94
CA ASP A 251 -2.86 -58.20 4.31
C ASP A 251 -3.98 -57.15 4.50
N ARG A 252 -3.74 -56.17 5.37
CA ARG A 252 -4.56 -54.98 5.66
C ARG A 252 -5.83 -55.27 6.45
N ASP A 253 -5.76 -56.20 7.41
CA ASP A 253 -6.85 -56.46 8.37
C ASP A 253 -6.85 -55.54 9.60
N GLY A 254 -5.78 -54.77 9.83
CA GLY A 254 -5.60 -53.87 10.96
C GLY A 254 -4.94 -54.52 12.18
N VAL A 255 -4.37 -55.71 12.05
CA VAL A 255 -3.52 -56.37 13.05
C VAL A 255 -2.08 -56.43 12.53
N PRO A 256 -1.08 -55.96 13.29
CA PRO A 256 0.30 -55.92 12.80
C PRO A 256 0.90 -57.33 12.68
N ASP A 257 1.79 -57.52 11.69
CA ASP A 257 2.41 -58.80 11.31
C ASP A 257 3.05 -59.57 12.50
N ARG A 258 3.50 -58.88 13.56
CA ARG A 258 4.10 -59.55 14.74
C ARG A 258 3.06 -60.11 15.73
N LEU A 259 1.83 -59.60 15.69
CA LEU A 259 0.71 -60.02 16.56
C LEU A 259 -0.26 -60.94 15.82
N ASP A 260 -0.23 -60.95 14.50
CA ASP A 260 -1.05 -61.84 13.66
C ASP A 260 -0.48 -63.28 13.55
N ALA A 261 -1.38 -64.26 13.65
CA ALA A 261 -1.12 -65.66 13.40
C ALA A 261 -1.14 -66.06 11.90
N TYR A 262 -1.76 -65.27 11.02
CA TYR A 262 -1.84 -65.51 9.58
C TYR A 262 -1.61 -64.24 8.73
N PRO A 263 -0.39 -63.63 8.71
CA PRO A 263 -0.09 -62.31 8.08
C PRO A 263 -0.28 -62.15 6.55
N LEU A 264 -1.07 -63.00 5.91
CA LEU A 264 -1.38 -63.01 4.48
C LEU A 264 -2.86 -63.43 4.21
N ASP A 265 -3.71 -63.46 5.24
CA ASP A 265 -5.12 -63.87 5.19
C ASP A 265 -6.00 -62.98 6.09
N ALA A 266 -6.34 -61.79 5.57
CA ALA A 266 -7.10 -60.72 6.23
C ALA A 266 -8.51 -61.09 6.76
N ALA A 267 -8.90 -62.36 6.68
CA ALA A 267 -10.07 -62.91 7.33
C ALA A 267 -9.79 -63.53 8.70
N ARG A 268 -8.52 -63.59 9.16
CA ARG A 268 -8.09 -64.48 10.26
C ARG A 268 -6.87 -64.01 11.06
N SER A 269 -7.06 -63.14 12.06
CA SER A 269 -5.93 -62.74 12.94
C SER A 269 -5.68 -63.65 14.16
N GLU A 270 -6.66 -64.46 14.59
CA GLU A 270 -6.52 -65.41 15.71
C GLU A 270 -6.34 -66.87 15.25
N THR A 271 -5.52 -67.63 15.99
CA THR A 271 -5.46 -69.11 15.84
C THR A 271 -6.81 -69.75 16.16
N GLU A 272 -7.24 -70.69 15.32
CA GLU A 272 -8.38 -71.57 15.66
C GLU A 272 -8.04 -72.32 16.96
N LYS A 273 -8.80 -72.03 18.03
CA LYS A 273 -8.77 -72.87 19.23
C LYS A 273 -9.21 -74.26 18.81
N GLU A 274 -8.34 -75.24 19.00
CA GLU A 274 -8.77 -76.64 19.07
C GLU A 274 -9.76 -76.75 20.24
N ASP A 275 -11.06 -76.69 19.93
CA ASP A 275 -12.12 -77.14 20.82
C ASP A 275 -11.93 -78.64 21.03
N ASP A 276 -11.05 -78.99 21.99
CA ASP A 276 -10.83 -80.36 22.43
C ASP A 276 -12.10 -80.87 23.11
N SER A 277 -13.05 -81.28 22.26
CA SER A 277 -14.37 -81.78 22.61
C SER A 277 -14.29 -83.03 23.51
N ASN A 278 -13.11 -83.63 23.61
CA ASN A 278 -12.81 -84.67 24.59
C ASN A 278 -12.84 -84.12 26.03
N GLY A 279 -12.42 -82.88 26.28
CA GLY A 279 -12.49 -82.24 27.60
C GLY A 279 -13.92 -82.17 28.15
N PHE A 280 -14.89 -81.77 27.33
CA PHE A 280 -16.31 -81.78 27.70
C PHE A 280 -16.84 -83.20 27.93
N LEU A 281 -16.40 -84.17 27.11
CA LEU A 281 -16.74 -85.58 27.27
C LEU A 281 -16.19 -86.17 28.58
N PHE A 282 -14.95 -85.82 28.97
CA PHE A 282 -14.36 -86.23 30.25
C PHE A 282 -15.06 -85.58 31.45
N ILE A 283 -15.50 -84.33 31.34
CA ILE A 283 -16.32 -83.67 32.39
C ILE A 283 -17.66 -84.39 32.55
N LEU A 284 -18.36 -84.70 31.46
CA LEU A 284 -19.62 -85.48 31.52
C LEU A 284 -19.39 -86.89 32.10
N ALA A 285 -18.31 -87.57 31.70
CA ALA A 285 -17.95 -88.89 32.23
C ALA A 285 -17.62 -88.84 33.73
N ALA A 286 -16.91 -87.79 34.18
CA ALA A 286 -16.59 -87.56 35.59
C ALA A 286 -17.85 -87.28 36.42
N ILE A 287 -18.76 -86.42 35.93
CA ILE A 287 -20.04 -86.14 36.60
C ILE A 287 -20.88 -87.41 36.71
N PHE A 288 -20.95 -88.22 35.64
CA PHE A 288 -21.69 -89.48 35.65
C PHE A 288 -21.06 -90.51 36.62
N ALA A 289 -19.73 -90.62 36.64
CA ALA A 289 -19.01 -91.48 37.58
C ALA A 289 -19.22 -91.04 39.04
N ILE A 290 -19.14 -89.74 39.33
CA ILE A 290 -19.40 -89.18 40.67
C ILE A 290 -20.86 -89.39 41.07
N GLY A 291 -21.82 -89.24 40.14
CA GLY A 291 -23.23 -89.54 40.37
C GLY A 291 -23.49 -91.01 40.74
N VAL A 292 -22.85 -91.95 40.02
CA VAL A 292 -22.93 -93.39 40.30
C VAL A 292 -22.27 -93.73 41.65
N ILE A 293 -21.09 -93.17 41.94
CA ILE A 293 -20.39 -93.37 43.21
C ILE A 293 -21.19 -92.78 44.39
N GLY A 294 -21.74 -91.57 44.23
CA GLY A 294 -22.59 -90.91 45.23
C GLY A 294 -23.86 -91.72 45.52
N ALA A 295 -24.54 -92.23 44.48
CA ALA A 295 -25.70 -93.10 44.65
C ALA A 295 -25.35 -94.41 45.38
N LEU A 296 -24.20 -95.02 45.08
CA LEU A 296 -23.71 -96.23 45.75
C LEU A 296 -23.32 -95.99 47.22
N LEU A 297 -22.77 -94.82 47.55
CA LEU A 297 -22.41 -94.45 48.92
C LEU A 297 -23.64 -94.13 49.78
N VAL A 298 -24.63 -93.40 49.25
CA VAL A 298 -25.87 -93.04 49.96
C VAL A 298 -26.71 -94.27 50.34
N ILE A 299 -26.63 -95.36 49.58
CA ILE A 299 -27.33 -96.62 49.90
C ILE A 299 -26.72 -97.34 51.12
N ARG A 300 -25.49 -97.00 51.56
CA ARG A 300 -24.72 -97.81 52.51
C ARG A 300 -24.52 -97.24 53.92
N SER A 301 -25.00 -96.04 54.23
CA SER A 301 -24.81 -95.39 55.55
C SER A 301 -26.11 -94.83 56.14
N LYS A 302 -26.81 -95.65 56.94
CA LYS A 302 -27.94 -95.21 57.80
C LYS A 302 -27.49 -95.06 59.27
N LYS A 303 -27.63 -93.83 59.79
CA LYS A 303 -27.70 -93.42 61.23
C LYS A 303 -26.42 -93.53 62.11
N PRO A 304 -26.35 -92.80 63.25
CA PRO A 304 -27.03 -91.55 63.67
C PRO A 304 -26.06 -90.45 64.21
N GLU A 305 -26.62 -89.33 64.69
CA GLU A 305 -26.18 -88.33 65.72
C GLU A 305 -24.71 -88.26 66.20
N ASP A 306 -24.11 -87.09 66.54
CA ASP A 306 -24.69 -86.07 67.44
C ASP A 306 -24.01 -84.67 67.42
N THR A 307 -24.68 -83.71 68.08
CA THR A 307 -24.28 -82.34 68.53
C THR A 307 -22.84 -81.79 68.39
N HIS A 308 -22.71 -80.54 67.91
CA HIS A 308 -22.55 -79.35 68.79
C HIS A 308 -22.56 -78.00 68.01
N SER A 309 -23.22 -76.98 68.57
CA SER A 309 -23.25 -75.60 68.03
C SER A 309 -22.55 -74.62 68.98
N PRO A 310 -21.64 -73.77 68.47
CA PRO A 310 -21.23 -72.55 69.16
C PRO A 310 -21.14 -71.35 68.21
N PHE A 311 -22.27 -70.71 67.89
CA PHE A 311 -22.28 -69.34 67.33
C PHE A 311 -22.75 -68.35 68.38
N ALA A 312 -21.79 -67.70 69.04
CA ALA A 312 -22.00 -66.56 69.92
C ALA A 312 -21.04 -65.43 69.53
N GLN A 313 -21.64 -64.36 68.97
CA GLN A 313 -21.22 -62.96 68.95
C GLN A 313 -19.72 -62.60 68.98
N ALA A 314 -19.29 -61.87 67.94
CA ALA A 314 -18.62 -60.58 68.12
C ALA A 314 -18.96 -59.65 66.93
N ASN A 315 -19.16 -58.37 67.23
CA ASN A 315 -19.32 -57.28 66.24
C ASN A 315 -17.92 -56.76 65.80
N TYR A 316 -17.94 -55.61 65.11
CA TYR A 316 -16.81 -54.68 64.89
C TYR A 316 -15.85 -55.06 63.74
N GLU A 317 -15.41 -54.13 62.89
CA GLU A 317 -15.76 -52.70 62.73
C GLU A 317 -15.50 -52.28 61.27
N ASP A 318 -16.28 -51.33 60.76
CA ASP A 318 -16.03 -50.69 59.45
C ASP A 318 -15.34 -49.35 59.75
N GLN A 319 -14.12 -49.14 59.25
CA GLN A 319 -13.32 -47.94 59.55
C GLN A 319 -13.30 -47.00 58.33
N VAL A 320 -14.03 -45.89 58.47
CA VAL A 320 -14.03 -44.75 57.56
C VAL A 320 -12.79 -43.88 57.79
N THR A 321 -12.16 -43.37 56.72
CA THR A 321 -11.64 -41.99 56.56
C THR A 321 -10.84 -41.93 55.25
N GLU A 322 -11.38 -41.34 54.18
CA GLU A 322 -11.28 -39.90 53.85
C GLU A 322 -9.85 -39.37 53.69
N THR A 323 -9.53 -38.89 52.48
CA THR A 323 -8.84 -37.61 52.30
C THR A 323 -9.01 -37.02 50.89
N ASN A 324 -9.76 -35.92 50.82
CA ASN A 324 -9.54 -34.71 50.02
C ASN A 324 -9.14 -34.79 48.53
N MET A 325 -10.04 -34.33 47.65
CA MET A 325 -9.85 -33.03 46.98
C MET A 325 -11.16 -32.47 46.39
N SER A 326 -11.41 -31.17 46.58
CA SER A 326 -12.56 -30.44 46.01
C SER A 326 -12.27 -29.93 44.59
N PRO A 327 -13.29 -29.75 43.74
CA PRO A 327 -13.13 -29.10 42.44
C PRO A 327 -13.26 -27.57 42.51
N ALA A 328 -12.24 -26.90 41.95
CA ALA A 328 -12.22 -25.56 41.35
C ALA A 328 -11.15 -25.69 40.23
N TYR A 329 -11.15 -25.04 39.06
CA TYR A 329 -11.70 -23.80 38.50
C TYR A 329 -11.62 -23.96 36.94
N GLU A 330 -12.10 -23.13 36.01
CA GLU A 330 -13.04 -21.99 35.92
C GLU A 330 -13.47 -21.93 34.44
N THR A 331 -14.75 -21.70 34.12
CA THR A 331 -15.18 -21.45 32.73
C THR A 331 -14.87 -20.01 32.33
N LYS A 332 -14.16 -19.79 31.21
CA LYS A 332 -14.05 -18.46 30.59
C LYS A 332 -14.86 -18.39 29.30
N GLU A 333 -15.71 -17.37 29.25
CA GLU A 333 -16.60 -17.07 28.13
C GLU A 333 -15.85 -16.37 26.99
N TYR A 334 -16.31 -16.60 25.76
CA TYR A 334 -15.99 -15.77 24.60
C TYR A 334 -16.75 -14.43 24.68
N TYR A 335 -16.11 -13.34 24.25
CA TYR A 335 -16.81 -12.10 23.88
C TYR A 335 -16.36 -11.62 22.50
N TYR A 336 -17.31 -11.10 21.73
CA TYR A 336 -17.19 -10.63 20.34
C TYR A 336 -17.59 -9.15 20.26
N ARG A 337 -16.99 -8.41 19.30
CA ARG A 337 -17.40 -7.06 18.81
C ARG A 337 -17.30 -5.91 19.83
N THR A 338 -17.12 -4.63 19.47
CA THR A 338 -17.00 -3.83 18.22
C THR A 338 -16.21 -2.56 18.62
N GLY A 339 -15.45 -1.84 17.79
CA GLY A 339 -15.79 -1.36 16.44
C GLY A 339 -16.43 0.03 16.49
N ILE A 340 -15.63 1.08 16.78
CA ILE A 340 -15.65 2.46 16.24
C ILE A 340 -14.19 2.94 16.24
#